data_AF-A0A0Q9BAS5-F1
#
_entry.id   AF-A0A0Q9BAS5-F1
#
_cell.length_a   1.000
_cell.length_b   1.000
_cell.length_c   1.000
_cell.angle_alpha   90.00
_cell.angle_beta   90.00
_cell.angle_gamma   90.00
#
_symmetry.space_group_name_H-M   'P 1'
#
loop_
_entity.id
_entity.type
_entity.pdbx_description
1 polymer ?
#
loop_
_entity_poly.entity_id
_entity_poly.type
_entity_poly.pdbx_seq_one_letter_code
_entity_poly.pdbx_strand_id
1 'polypeptide(L)'
;MGSTPRSSRRRHWASLLGATALAVTTGGALACPAGAATDVSFPTHCVPPPIAGIPPIDGTTTARLAVDDTTPEVGDTVTVTYTVVAPAASNPTDLALPADIMTPTGKVTLGGAQTGSITVTGPKKNDPVPGKGAFPSFSMTGTFTVTSPGAITLSPGDYNIHTSYILELDTPCTVINPPAPVSETVTAADNLPANTRAIQLGSASGSPGASVAVTGSGFTPGASVTLAGRSGSAQTADTATVTANGQGNISGSLVVSDLTTNGVVAYEGSAWSADLGAGPVAYVVIDDQPVPDGSQKVTTTVRAGTLSMSQAGDAVQLSGVEFGQGGASTGALQTVTVKDFRGGPAGWSLTGKVTDFSGSGAKIDAGKLSWTPACSTKAGSPSTCQAGSAGTVGASGATLASTPDGTATGGEFTANARLSLDVPSFTPPGTYAGVLTLTLS
;
A
#
# COMPACT_ATOMS: atom_id res chain seq x y z
N MET A 1 7.44 79.78 -6.32
CA MET A 1 8.23 79.67 -7.57
C MET A 1 9.32 78.64 -7.32
N GLY A 2 9.36 77.45 -7.90
CA GLY A 2 8.53 76.80 -8.89
C GLY A 2 9.03 75.35 -9.03
N SER A 3 8.08 74.50 -9.43
CA SER A 3 8.25 73.33 -10.31
C SER A 3 9.16 72.18 -9.87
N THR A 4 8.53 71.13 -9.35
CA THR A 4 8.75 69.76 -9.83
C THR A 4 8.47 69.70 -11.34
N PRO A 5 9.18 68.85 -12.11
CA PRO A 5 8.45 67.71 -12.67
C PRO A 5 9.26 66.45 -13.03
N ARG A 6 8.48 65.37 -13.22
CA ARG A 6 8.60 64.28 -14.21
C ARG A 6 9.33 62.97 -13.88
N SER A 7 8.46 61.97 -13.75
CA SER A 7 8.51 60.57 -14.19
C SER A 7 9.49 60.17 -15.31
N SER A 8 10.11 58.99 -15.14
CA SER A 8 10.34 57.99 -16.20
C SER A 8 10.62 56.62 -15.53
N ARG A 9 9.78 55.60 -15.73
CA ARG A 9 9.84 54.52 -16.75
C ARG A 9 10.70 53.31 -16.35
N ARG A 10 9.99 52.21 -16.07
CA ARG A 10 10.28 50.78 -16.24
C ARG A 10 11.70 50.38 -16.68
N ARG A 11 12.32 49.45 -15.95
CA ARG A 11 13.18 48.39 -16.53
C ARG A 11 12.93 47.05 -15.85
N HIS A 12 12.55 46.09 -16.68
CA HIS A 12 12.49 44.66 -16.42
C HIS A 12 13.89 44.11 -16.15
N TRP A 13 14.04 43.35 -15.08
CA TRP A 13 15.18 42.43 -14.89
C TRP A 13 14.59 41.04 -14.70
N ALA A 14 14.69 40.24 -15.75
CA ALA A 14 14.51 38.80 -15.71
C ALA A 14 15.76 38.20 -15.06
N SER A 15 15.55 37.31 -14.10
CA SER A 15 16.62 36.49 -13.52
C SER A 15 16.25 35.03 -13.72
N LEU A 16 16.94 34.41 -14.68
CA LEU A 16 17.00 32.98 -14.88
C LEU A 16 17.54 32.31 -13.61
N LEU A 17 16.82 31.33 -13.07
CA LEU A 17 17.36 30.36 -12.13
C LEU A 17 17.25 28.98 -12.79
N GLY A 18 18.42 28.44 -13.11
CA GLY A 18 18.59 27.13 -13.72
C GLY A 18 18.19 26.03 -12.76
N ALA A 19 17.43 25.06 -13.28
CA ALA A 19 17.14 23.81 -12.61
C ALA A 19 18.35 22.88 -12.79
N THR A 20 19.16 22.73 -11.73
CA THR A 20 20.10 21.62 -11.59
C THR A 20 19.33 20.38 -11.12
N ALA A 21 19.16 19.41 -12.02
CA ALA A 21 18.68 18.08 -11.69
C ALA A 21 19.80 17.31 -10.95
N LEU A 22 19.62 17.09 -9.65
CA LEU A 22 20.36 16.06 -8.91
C LEU A 22 19.63 14.73 -9.08
N ALA A 23 20.28 13.79 -9.76
CA ALA A 23 19.92 12.38 -9.72
C ALA A 23 20.27 11.82 -8.34
N VAL A 24 19.26 11.39 -7.59
CA VAL A 24 19.41 10.51 -6.42
C VAL A 24 18.75 9.19 -6.77
N THR A 25 19.58 8.18 -7.00
CA THR A 25 19.22 6.78 -7.04
C THR A 25 19.08 6.28 -5.61
N THR A 26 17.87 5.89 -5.19
CA THR A 26 17.62 4.94 -4.09
C THR A 26 16.13 4.59 -4.05
N GLY A 27 15.78 3.43 -4.62
CA GLY A 27 14.91 2.40 -4.03
C GLY A 27 13.49 2.70 -3.51
N GLY A 28 12.93 3.90 -3.67
CA GLY A 28 11.51 4.13 -3.40
C GLY A 28 10.68 3.72 -4.59
N ALA A 29 9.96 2.59 -4.51
CA ALA A 29 8.86 2.33 -5.43
C ALA A 29 7.89 3.51 -5.33
N LEU A 30 7.91 4.39 -6.33
CA LEU A 30 6.85 5.36 -6.54
C LEU A 30 5.59 4.54 -6.73
N ALA A 31 4.79 4.41 -5.68
CA ALA A 31 3.44 3.88 -5.79
C ALA A 31 2.68 4.87 -6.66
N CYS A 32 2.63 4.61 -7.96
CA CYS A 32 1.67 5.26 -8.83
C CYS A 32 0.28 4.99 -8.23
N PRO A 33 -0.56 6.01 -8.02
CA PRO A 33 -1.92 5.77 -7.58
C PRO A 33 -2.59 4.80 -8.55
N ALA A 34 -3.43 3.91 -8.03
CA ALA A 34 -4.29 3.06 -8.86
C ALA A 34 -4.99 3.96 -9.88
N GLY A 35 -4.72 3.71 -11.16
CA GLY A 35 -5.17 4.57 -12.25
C GLY A 35 -6.48 4.03 -12.77
N ALA A 36 -7.55 4.83 -12.71
CA ALA A 36 -8.85 4.43 -13.23
C ALA A 36 -8.75 3.91 -14.67
N ALA A 37 -9.51 2.86 -15.00
CA ALA A 37 -9.63 2.31 -16.35
C ALA A 37 -9.69 3.39 -17.42
N THR A 38 -8.81 3.29 -18.42
CA THR A 38 -8.76 4.20 -19.58
C THR A 38 -8.81 3.45 -20.89
N ASP A 39 -9.42 4.06 -21.90
CA ASP A 39 -9.32 3.57 -23.28
C ASP A 39 -7.89 3.80 -23.77
N VAL A 40 -7.28 2.75 -24.31
CA VAL A 40 -5.95 2.79 -24.92
C VAL A 40 -6.04 2.31 -26.35
N SER A 41 -5.32 3.01 -27.25
CA SER A 41 -5.22 2.64 -28.66
C SER A 41 -3.83 2.08 -28.96
N PHE A 42 -3.77 0.99 -29.73
CA PHE A 42 -2.52 0.33 -30.06
C PHE A 42 -2.54 -0.29 -31.48
N PRO A 43 -1.38 -0.32 -32.16
CA PRO A 43 -1.26 -0.92 -33.48
C PRO A 43 -1.44 -2.43 -33.40
N THR A 44 -2.28 -2.98 -34.27
CA THR A 44 -2.72 -4.38 -34.27
C THR A 44 -2.61 -4.96 -35.67
N HIS A 45 -2.10 -6.18 -35.77
CA HIS A 45 -2.05 -6.97 -36.99
C HIS A 45 -3.12 -8.06 -36.92
N CYS A 46 -4.14 -7.97 -37.77
CA CYS A 46 -5.21 -8.94 -37.85
C CYS A 46 -5.06 -9.80 -39.11
N VAL A 47 -5.18 -11.12 -38.98
CA VAL A 47 -5.14 -12.06 -40.11
C VAL A 47 -6.56 -12.55 -40.39
N PRO A 48 -7.20 -12.11 -41.48
CA PRO A 48 -8.53 -12.57 -41.84
C PRO A 48 -8.57 -14.08 -42.14
N PRO A 49 -9.73 -14.72 -42.06
CA PRO A 49 -9.87 -16.13 -42.40
C PRO A 49 -9.45 -16.37 -43.86
N PRO A 50 -8.68 -17.44 -44.18
CA PRO A 50 -8.15 -17.66 -45.53
C PRO A 50 -9.19 -17.67 -46.64
N ILE A 51 -10.42 -18.12 -46.33
CA ILE A 51 -11.55 -18.15 -47.26
C ILE A 51 -11.96 -16.76 -47.77
N ALA A 52 -11.63 -15.69 -47.04
CA ALA A 52 -11.93 -14.33 -47.45
C ALA A 52 -11.00 -13.82 -48.58
N GLY A 53 -9.86 -14.47 -48.82
CA GLY A 53 -8.94 -14.12 -49.92
C GLY A 53 -8.34 -12.72 -49.83
N ILE A 54 -8.32 -12.11 -48.64
CA ILE A 54 -7.79 -10.76 -48.39
C ILE A 54 -6.47 -10.83 -47.62
N PRO A 55 -5.55 -9.87 -47.83
CA PRO A 55 -4.30 -9.81 -47.09
C PRO A 55 -4.53 -9.47 -45.60
N PRO A 56 -3.55 -9.73 -44.73
CA PRO A 56 -3.56 -9.25 -43.35
C PRO A 56 -3.75 -7.73 -43.25
N ILE A 57 -4.35 -7.30 -42.15
CA ILE A 57 -4.74 -5.91 -41.89
C ILE A 57 -3.91 -5.37 -40.73
N ASP A 58 -3.13 -4.33 -41.00
CA ASP A 58 -2.51 -3.51 -39.96
C ASP A 58 -3.39 -2.29 -39.68
N GLY A 59 -3.89 -2.17 -38.45
CA GLY A 59 -4.78 -1.09 -38.05
C GLY A 59 -4.63 -0.74 -36.58
N THR A 60 -5.52 0.14 -36.10
CA THR A 60 -5.56 0.56 -34.70
C THR A 60 -6.70 -0.13 -33.99
N THR A 61 -6.41 -0.81 -32.89
CA THR A 61 -7.43 -1.27 -31.94
C THR A 61 -7.50 -0.28 -30.79
N THR A 62 -8.71 0.07 -30.36
CA THR A 62 -8.97 0.80 -29.11
C THR A 62 -9.64 -0.14 -28.13
N ALA A 63 -9.13 -0.21 -26.90
CA ALA A 63 -9.65 -1.12 -25.90
C ALA A 63 -9.50 -0.61 -24.46
N ARG A 64 -10.23 -1.24 -23.54
CA ARG A 64 -10.28 -0.89 -22.12
C ARG A 64 -10.25 -2.14 -21.28
N LEU A 65 -9.46 -2.10 -20.20
CA LEU A 65 -9.48 -3.08 -19.14
C LEU A 65 -10.14 -2.46 -17.92
N ALA A 66 -11.00 -3.23 -17.25
CA ALA A 66 -11.58 -2.90 -15.97
C ALA A 66 -11.46 -4.11 -15.04
N VAL A 67 -11.41 -3.86 -13.74
CA VAL A 67 -11.38 -4.88 -12.70
C VAL A 67 -12.55 -4.71 -11.75
N ASP A 68 -12.93 -5.78 -11.05
CA ASP A 68 -13.92 -5.74 -9.97
C ASP A 68 -13.35 -5.20 -8.65
N ASP A 69 -12.06 -5.39 -8.40
CA ASP A 69 -11.34 -4.86 -7.23
C ASP A 69 -10.02 -4.18 -7.64
N THR A 70 -9.89 -2.90 -7.31
CA THR A 70 -8.69 -2.08 -7.59
C THR A 70 -7.68 -2.06 -6.43
N THR A 71 -8.06 -2.60 -5.27
CA THR A 71 -7.25 -2.67 -4.05
C THR A 71 -7.28 -4.07 -3.42
N PRO A 72 -6.97 -5.14 -4.19
CA PRO A 72 -7.02 -6.51 -3.67
C PRO A 72 -5.90 -6.76 -2.65
N GLU A 73 -6.03 -7.81 -1.84
CA GLU A 73 -4.95 -8.32 -1.00
C GLU A 73 -4.25 -9.54 -1.65
N VAL A 74 -3.03 -9.84 -1.24
CA VAL A 74 -2.35 -11.09 -1.66
C VAL A 74 -3.22 -12.30 -1.28
N GLY A 75 -3.48 -13.16 -2.26
CA GLY A 75 -4.39 -14.30 -2.16
C GLY A 75 -5.78 -14.06 -2.76
N ASP A 76 -6.18 -12.81 -2.99
CA ASP A 76 -7.45 -12.50 -3.62
C ASP A 76 -7.46 -12.86 -5.11
N THR A 77 -8.65 -13.14 -5.63
CA THR A 77 -8.88 -13.39 -7.05
C THR A 77 -9.60 -12.19 -7.66
N VAL A 78 -8.97 -11.56 -8.63
CA VAL A 78 -9.49 -10.37 -9.33
C VAL A 78 -10.06 -10.79 -10.68
N THR A 79 -11.27 -10.31 -10.99
CA THR A 79 -11.91 -10.47 -12.29
C THR A 79 -11.55 -9.31 -13.20
N VAL A 80 -10.99 -9.63 -14.36
CA VAL A 80 -10.65 -8.66 -15.40
C VAL A 80 -11.70 -8.71 -16.51
N THR A 81 -12.25 -7.54 -16.86
CA THR A 81 -13.08 -7.34 -18.05
C THR A 81 -12.26 -6.63 -19.12
N TYR A 82 -12.05 -7.31 -20.25
CA TYR A 82 -11.38 -6.78 -21.43
C TYR A 82 -12.41 -6.42 -22.50
N THR A 83 -12.60 -5.13 -22.73
CA THR A 83 -13.50 -4.59 -23.75
C THR A 83 -12.70 -4.08 -24.93
N VAL A 84 -12.88 -4.69 -26.09
CA VAL A 84 -12.41 -4.14 -27.36
C VAL A 84 -13.46 -3.15 -27.83
N VAL A 85 -13.19 -1.86 -27.64
CA VAL A 85 -14.10 -0.75 -27.96
C VAL A 85 -14.23 -0.58 -29.47
N ALA A 86 -13.10 -0.66 -30.17
CA ALA A 86 -13.03 -0.62 -31.63
C ALA A 86 -11.91 -1.55 -32.11
N PRO A 87 -12.22 -2.66 -32.80
CA PRO A 87 -11.21 -3.55 -33.37
C PRO A 87 -10.59 -2.98 -34.65
N ALA A 88 -9.37 -3.38 -34.95
CA ALA A 88 -8.69 -3.02 -36.20
C ALA A 88 -9.28 -3.70 -37.44
N ALA A 89 -9.94 -4.86 -37.25
CA ALA A 89 -10.59 -5.63 -38.31
C ALA A 89 -12.04 -5.21 -38.54
N SER A 90 -12.53 -5.50 -39.75
CA SER A 90 -13.93 -5.33 -40.18
C SER A 90 -14.43 -6.62 -40.83
N ASN A 91 -15.73 -6.73 -41.07
CA ASN A 91 -16.31 -7.86 -41.81
C ASN A 91 -15.64 -7.96 -43.20
N PRO A 92 -14.94 -9.05 -43.53
CA PRO A 92 -14.18 -9.15 -44.77
C PRO A 92 -15.07 -9.44 -45.99
N THR A 93 -16.35 -9.75 -45.79
CA THR A 93 -17.28 -10.16 -46.86
C THR A 93 -18.29 -9.06 -47.20
N ASP A 94 -18.91 -9.12 -48.38
CA ASP A 94 -20.03 -8.24 -48.75
C ASP A 94 -21.35 -8.68 -48.11
N LEU A 95 -21.39 -9.87 -47.51
CA LEU A 95 -22.56 -10.41 -46.83
C LEU A 95 -22.60 -9.95 -45.38
N ALA A 96 -23.80 -9.66 -44.89
CA ALA A 96 -23.99 -9.38 -43.48
C ALA A 96 -23.78 -10.65 -42.65
N LEU A 97 -23.02 -10.53 -41.56
CA LEU A 97 -22.89 -11.58 -40.56
C LEU A 97 -24.08 -11.50 -39.59
N PRO A 98 -24.75 -12.63 -39.28
CA PRO A 98 -25.83 -12.66 -38.30
C PRO A 98 -25.39 -12.24 -36.88
N ALA A 99 -26.38 -11.93 -36.04
CA ALA A 99 -26.17 -11.83 -34.60
C ALA A 99 -25.78 -13.19 -33.99
N ASP A 100 -25.17 -13.15 -32.81
CA ASP A 100 -24.94 -14.31 -31.95
C ASP A 100 -24.05 -15.41 -32.56
N ILE A 101 -23.05 -15.00 -33.35
CA ILE A 101 -22.08 -15.92 -33.97
C ILE A 101 -20.64 -15.70 -33.47
N MET A 102 -20.33 -14.53 -32.91
CA MET A 102 -18.98 -14.16 -32.47
C MET A 102 -18.72 -14.62 -31.03
N THR A 103 -17.62 -15.34 -30.82
CA THR A 103 -17.13 -15.73 -29.48
C THR A 103 -15.70 -15.20 -29.32
N PRO A 104 -15.49 -14.01 -28.78
CA PRO A 104 -14.15 -13.44 -28.71
C PRO A 104 -13.32 -14.10 -27.60
N THR A 105 -12.02 -14.23 -27.84
CA THR A 105 -11.03 -14.63 -26.83
C THR A 105 -9.86 -13.67 -26.85
N GLY A 106 -9.17 -13.47 -25.73
CA GLY A 106 -8.04 -12.57 -25.70
C GLY A 106 -7.07 -12.82 -24.55
N LYS A 107 -6.01 -12.02 -24.54
CA LYS A 107 -4.99 -12.01 -23.50
C LYS A 107 -4.89 -10.65 -22.85
N VAL A 108 -4.65 -10.65 -21.55
CA VAL A 108 -4.24 -9.47 -20.79
C VAL A 108 -2.84 -9.73 -20.25
N THR A 109 -1.95 -8.74 -20.36
CA THR A 109 -0.58 -8.82 -19.85
C THR A 109 -0.50 -8.10 -18.50
N LEU A 110 0.05 -8.78 -17.50
CA LEU A 110 0.35 -8.22 -16.18
C LEU A 110 1.81 -7.75 -16.12
N GLY A 111 2.03 -6.58 -15.54
CA GLY A 111 3.35 -6.00 -15.27
C GLY A 111 3.43 -5.39 -13.87
N GLY A 112 4.62 -4.92 -13.48
CA GLY A 112 4.85 -4.34 -12.15
C GLY A 112 5.21 -5.39 -11.10
N ALA A 113 4.55 -5.34 -9.93
CA ALA A 113 4.82 -6.21 -8.79
C ALA A 113 4.53 -7.71 -9.06
N GLN A 114 3.63 -7.98 -10.00
CA GLN A 114 3.30 -9.31 -10.48
C GLN A 114 3.28 -9.31 -12.01
N THR A 115 3.98 -10.27 -12.62
CA THR A 115 4.02 -10.44 -14.08
C THR A 115 3.28 -11.71 -14.48
N GLY A 116 2.72 -11.73 -15.69
CA GLY A 116 1.96 -12.88 -16.17
C GLY A 116 1.03 -12.56 -17.32
N SER A 117 0.22 -13.54 -17.72
CA SER A 117 -0.79 -13.38 -18.75
C SER A 117 -2.10 -14.03 -18.32
N ILE A 118 -3.21 -13.33 -18.55
CA ILE A 118 -4.57 -13.78 -18.27
C ILE A 118 -5.23 -14.11 -19.60
N THR A 119 -5.86 -15.28 -19.71
CA THR A 119 -6.75 -15.57 -20.83
C THR A 119 -8.15 -15.11 -20.48
N VAL A 120 -8.77 -14.36 -21.38
CA VAL A 120 -10.16 -13.88 -21.24
C VAL A 120 -11.03 -14.45 -22.35
N THR A 121 -12.29 -14.72 -22.05
CA THR A 121 -13.27 -15.24 -23.01
C THR A 121 -14.56 -14.44 -22.93
N GLY A 122 -15.13 -14.11 -24.07
CA GLY A 122 -16.43 -13.45 -24.16
C GLY A 122 -17.55 -14.43 -24.48
N PRO A 123 -18.80 -14.04 -24.24
CA PRO A 123 -19.96 -14.85 -24.62
C PRO A 123 -20.08 -14.95 -26.15
N LYS A 124 -20.76 -15.98 -26.64
CA LYS A 124 -21.19 -16.07 -28.05
C LYS A 124 -22.31 -15.06 -28.31
N LYS A 125 -21.95 -13.78 -28.51
CA LYS A 125 -22.89 -12.66 -28.59
C LYS A 125 -22.30 -11.52 -29.43
N ASN A 126 -23.06 -11.06 -30.40
CA ASN A 126 -22.82 -9.84 -31.17
C ASN A 126 -24.10 -9.36 -31.82
N ASP A 127 -24.20 -8.07 -32.11
CA ASP A 127 -25.19 -7.53 -33.03
C ASP A 127 -24.85 -7.94 -34.48
N PRO A 128 -25.83 -7.98 -35.42
CA PRO A 128 -25.54 -8.24 -36.82
C PRO A 128 -24.48 -7.29 -37.36
N VAL A 129 -23.52 -7.82 -38.11
CA VAL A 129 -22.41 -7.03 -38.68
C VAL A 129 -22.67 -6.82 -40.16
N PRO A 130 -22.90 -5.58 -40.64
CA PRO A 130 -23.09 -5.32 -42.07
C PRO A 130 -21.92 -5.85 -42.92
N GLY A 131 -22.19 -6.17 -44.19
CA GLY A 131 -21.15 -6.46 -45.18
C GLY A 131 -20.14 -5.31 -45.23
N LYS A 132 -18.84 -5.63 -45.16
CA LYS A 132 -17.73 -4.65 -45.06
C LYS A 132 -17.83 -3.69 -43.86
N GLY A 133 -18.77 -3.89 -42.94
CA GLY A 133 -18.98 -3.07 -41.76
C GLY A 133 -17.96 -3.34 -40.65
N ALA A 134 -17.78 -2.36 -39.76
CA ALA A 134 -16.97 -2.53 -38.56
C ALA A 134 -17.61 -3.55 -37.62
N PHE A 135 -16.78 -4.36 -36.95
CA PHE A 135 -17.26 -5.21 -35.87
C PHE A 135 -17.75 -4.35 -34.69
N PRO A 136 -18.85 -4.72 -34.02
CA PRO A 136 -19.31 -4.04 -32.82
C PRO A 136 -18.30 -4.19 -31.69
N SER A 137 -18.41 -3.32 -30.67
CA SER A 137 -17.67 -3.49 -29.41
C SER A 137 -18.05 -4.82 -28.76
N PHE A 138 -17.07 -5.50 -28.15
CA PHE A 138 -17.27 -6.75 -27.43
C PHE A 138 -16.39 -6.83 -26.19
N SER A 139 -16.86 -7.60 -25.20
CA SER A 139 -16.19 -7.77 -23.92
C SER A 139 -15.91 -9.24 -23.64
N MET A 140 -14.79 -9.47 -22.96
CA MET A 140 -14.30 -10.78 -22.52
C MET A 140 -13.97 -10.70 -21.04
N THR A 141 -14.12 -11.79 -20.30
CA THR A 141 -13.76 -11.85 -18.88
C THR A 141 -12.78 -12.98 -18.59
N GLY A 142 -11.96 -12.78 -17.57
CA GLY A 142 -11.04 -13.78 -17.03
C GLY A 142 -10.62 -13.36 -15.62
N THR A 143 -9.82 -14.19 -14.95
CA THR A 143 -9.41 -13.94 -13.56
C THR A 143 -7.93 -14.17 -13.36
N PHE A 144 -7.37 -13.54 -12.34
CA PHE A 144 -6.04 -13.87 -11.83
C PHE A 144 -5.99 -13.79 -10.31
N THR A 145 -5.12 -14.58 -9.70
CA THR A 145 -4.85 -14.52 -8.26
C THR A 145 -3.69 -13.58 -8.00
N VAL A 146 -3.82 -12.71 -7.01
CA VAL A 146 -2.76 -11.80 -6.56
C VAL A 146 -1.77 -12.59 -5.72
N THR A 147 -0.49 -12.56 -6.11
CA THR A 147 0.58 -13.32 -5.44
C THR A 147 1.66 -12.44 -4.84
N SER A 148 1.67 -11.15 -5.17
CA SER A 148 2.68 -10.20 -4.70
C SER A 148 2.01 -8.86 -4.37
N PRO A 149 2.38 -8.21 -3.25
CA PRO A 149 1.91 -6.87 -2.93
C PRO A 149 2.54 -5.84 -3.87
N GLY A 150 1.87 -4.71 -4.07
CA GLY A 150 2.33 -3.58 -4.87
C GLY A 150 1.50 -3.32 -6.14
N ALA A 151 1.97 -2.38 -6.96
CA ALA A 151 1.27 -1.97 -8.18
C ALA A 151 1.38 -3.03 -9.28
N ILE A 152 0.25 -3.50 -9.79
CA ILE A 152 0.13 -4.46 -10.89
C ILE A 152 -0.54 -3.74 -12.06
N THR A 153 0.17 -3.60 -13.18
CA THR A 153 -0.33 -2.91 -14.38
C THR A 153 -0.97 -3.92 -15.34
N LEU A 154 -2.12 -3.57 -15.90
CA LEU A 154 -2.84 -4.39 -16.86
C LEU A 154 -2.81 -3.73 -18.25
N SER A 155 -2.26 -4.46 -19.22
CA SER A 155 -2.18 -4.04 -20.63
C SER A 155 -2.98 -4.97 -21.53
N PRO A 156 -3.78 -4.45 -22.47
CA PRO A 156 -4.41 -5.26 -23.51
C PRO A 156 -3.38 -6.09 -24.28
N GLY A 157 -3.72 -7.33 -24.63
CA GLY A 157 -2.89 -8.23 -25.42
C GLY A 157 -3.61 -8.69 -26.69
N ASP A 158 -3.09 -9.76 -27.28
CA ASP A 158 -3.67 -10.37 -28.48
C ASP A 158 -5.12 -10.79 -28.23
N TYR A 159 -5.95 -10.69 -29.27
CA TYR A 159 -7.31 -11.18 -29.25
C TYR A 159 -7.65 -11.94 -30.53
N ASN A 160 -8.71 -12.72 -30.49
CA ASN A 160 -9.23 -13.46 -31.63
C ASN A 160 -10.73 -13.25 -31.71
N ILE A 161 -11.20 -12.95 -32.90
CA ILE A 161 -12.62 -12.93 -33.23
C ILE A 161 -12.94 -14.27 -33.87
N HIS A 162 -13.49 -15.19 -33.07
CA HIS A 162 -13.98 -16.45 -33.57
C HIS A 162 -15.45 -16.30 -33.99
N THR A 163 -15.79 -16.76 -35.19
CA THR A 163 -17.16 -16.76 -35.71
C THR A 163 -17.60 -18.18 -36.03
N SER A 164 -18.77 -18.55 -35.49
CA SER A 164 -19.38 -19.88 -35.62
C SER A 164 -20.79 -19.75 -36.19
N TYR A 165 -20.90 -19.89 -37.51
CA TYR A 165 -22.17 -19.83 -38.25
C TYR A 165 -22.33 -20.99 -39.24
N ILE A 166 -21.78 -20.87 -40.46
CA ILE A 166 -21.74 -21.94 -41.47
C ILE A 166 -20.38 -22.67 -41.43
N LEU A 167 -19.33 -21.92 -41.10
CA LEU A 167 -17.97 -22.38 -40.91
C LEU A 167 -17.46 -21.81 -39.59
N GLU A 168 -16.46 -22.48 -39.03
CA GLU A 168 -15.69 -22.00 -37.89
C GLU A 168 -14.51 -21.19 -38.41
N LEU A 169 -14.51 -19.89 -38.17
CA LEU A 169 -13.52 -18.97 -38.72
C LEU A 169 -12.92 -18.10 -37.63
N ASP A 170 -11.59 -18.06 -37.60
CA ASP A 170 -10.80 -17.24 -36.68
C ASP A 170 -10.20 -16.04 -37.39
N THR A 171 -10.26 -14.89 -36.72
CA THR A 171 -9.53 -13.68 -37.10
C THR A 171 -8.61 -13.30 -35.94
N PRO A 172 -7.42 -13.92 -35.84
CA PRO A 172 -6.47 -13.56 -34.81
C PRO A 172 -5.91 -12.16 -35.07
N CYS A 173 -5.85 -11.36 -34.02
CA CYS A 173 -5.36 -9.99 -33.99
C CYS A 173 -4.25 -9.88 -32.93
N THR A 174 -3.02 -9.68 -33.39
CA THR A 174 -1.84 -9.58 -32.54
C THR A 174 -1.39 -8.14 -32.34
N VAL A 175 -0.94 -7.80 -31.14
CA VAL A 175 -0.37 -6.46 -30.87
C VAL A 175 0.97 -6.32 -31.60
N ILE A 176 1.16 -5.27 -32.40
CA ILE A 176 2.38 -5.10 -33.22
C ILE A 176 3.60 -4.77 -32.35
N ASN A 177 3.41 -3.97 -31.30
CA ASN A 177 4.47 -3.58 -30.35
C ASN A 177 4.05 -3.95 -28.92
N PRO A 178 4.18 -5.21 -28.51
CA PRO A 178 3.79 -5.64 -27.17
C PRO A 178 4.81 -5.16 -26.10
N PRO A 179 4.36 -4.84 -24.87
CA PRO A 179 2.97 -4.78 -24.43
C PRO A 179 2.25 -3.51 -24.94
N ALA A 180 0.94 -3.57 -25.12
CA ALA A 180 0.13 -2.38 -25.37
C ALA A 180 0.21 -1.40 -24.18
N PRO A 181 -0.16 -0.11 -24.35
CA PRO A 181 -0.22 0.84 -23.26
C PRO A 181 -1.06 0.32 -22.08
N VAL A 182 -0.65 0.67 -20.87
CA VAL A 182 -1.36 0.28 -19.63
C VAL A 182 -2.74 0.92 -19.64
N SER A 183 -3.77 0.11 -19.49
CA SER A 183 -5.18 0.54 -19.47
C SER A 183 -5.72 0.68 -18.05
N GLU A 184 -5.22 -0.14 -17.12
CA GLU A 184 -5.66 -0.22 -15.73
C GLU A 184 -4.47 -0.55 -14.81
N THR A 185 -4.50 -0.11 -13.56
CA THR A 185 -3.47 -0.45 -12.56
C THR A 185 -4.14 -0.69 -11.22
N VAL A 186 -3.99 -1.90 -10.70
CA VAL A 186 -4.44 -2.25 -9.33
C VAL A 186 -3.28 -2.15 -8.36
N THR A 187 -3.57 -1.81 -7.10
CA THR A 187 -2.56 -1.75 -6.04
C THR A 187 -2.86 -2.82 -5.01
N ALA A 188 -2.11 -3.91 -5.07
CA ALA A 188 -2.27 -5.03 -4.15
C ALA A 188 -1.68 -4.69 -2.76
N ALA A 189 -2.46 -4.93 -1.71
CA ALA A 189 -1.97 -4.91 -0.34
C ALA A 189 -1.41 -6.29 0.07
N ASP A 190 -0.52 -6.31 1.06
CA ASP A 190 -0.13 -7.57 1.70
C ASP A 190 -1.28 -8.14 2.53
N ASN A 191 -1.42 -9.48 2.53
CA ASN A 191 -2.33 -10.20 3.42
C ASN A 191 -1.53 -10.95 4.49
N LEU A 192 -0.72 -10.22 5.24
CA LEU A 192 -0.01 -10.81 6.37
C LEU A 192 -0.95 -10.81 7.58
N PRO A 193 -1.24 -11.97 8.20
CA PRO A 193 -1.98 -12.00 9.44
C PRO A 193 -1.26 -11.14 10.48
N ALA A 194 -2.02 -10.35 11.25
CA ALA A 194 -1.46 -9.49 12.28
C ALA A 194 -0.48 -10.27 13.18
N ASN A 195 0.76 -9.82 13.25
CA ASN A 195 1.77 -10.47 14.06
C ASN A 195 1.40 -10.34 15.54
N THR A 196 1.03 -11.46 16.16
CA THR A 196 0.64 -11.51 17.58
C THR A 196 1.78 -11.95 18.49
N ARG A 197 2.99 -12.16 17.94
CA ARG A 197 4.14 -12.60 18.70
C ARG A 197 4.64 -11.48 19.61
N ALA A 198 4.91 -11.83 20.85
CA ALA A 198 5.43 -10.91 21.84
C ALA A 198 6.48 -11.60 22.71
N ILE A 199 7.45 -10.81 23.18
CA ILE A 199 8.42 -11.25 24.19
C ILE A 199 8.53 -10.22 25.31
N GLN A 200 8.99 -10.68 26.46
CA GLN A 200 9.33 -9.88 27.62
C GLN A 200 10.66 -10.37 28.19
N LEU A 201 11.44 -9.43 28.71
CA LEU A 201 12.72 -9.70 29.36
C LEU A 201 12.55 -9.67 30.88
N GLY A 202 13.20 -10.59 31.58
CA GLY A 202 13.22 -10.62 33.04
C GLY A 202 13.97 -9.45 33.68
N SER A 203 14.84 -8.79 32.90
CA SER A 203 15.49 -7.53 33.26
C SER A 203 15.72 -6.68 32.01
N ALA A 204 15.71 -5.35 32.18
CA ALA A 204 16.00 -4.41 31.08
C ALA A 204 17.51 -4.13 30.91
N SER A 205 18.37 -4.72 31.76
CA SER A 205 19.81 -4.51 31.72
C SER A 205 20.60 -5.61 32.42
N GLY A 206 21.89 -5.71 32.12
CA GLY A 206 22.84 -6.59 32.80
C GLY A 206 24.29 -6.32 32.39
N SER A 207 25.24 -6.88 33.14
CA SER A 207 26.67 -6.87 32.78
C SER A 207 26.95 -7.74 31.55
N PRO A 208 28.09 -7.56 30.87
CA PRO A 208 28.48 -8.40 29.74
C PRO A 208 28.64 -9.86 30.21
N GLY A 209 28.03 -10.79 29.49
CA GLY A 209 27.96 -12.21 29.85
C GLY A 209 26.84 -12.55 30.85
N ALA A 210 26.05 -11.58 31.29
CA ALA A 210 24.87 -11.87 32.10
C ALA A 210 23.80 -12.58 31.27
N SER A 211 23.08 -13.50 31.90
CA SER A 211 21.94 -14.18 31.31
C SER A 211 20.65 -13.42 31.65
N VAL A 212 19.85 -13.08 30.63
CA VAL A 212 18.52 -12.49 30.78
C VAL A 212 17.45 -13.54 30.45
N ALA A 213 16.46 -13.68 31.34
CA ALA A 213 15.31 -14.53 31.07
C ALA A 213 14.44 -13.92 29.98
N VAL A 214 13.97 -14.74 29.03
CA VAL A 214 13.08 -14.33 27.94
C VAL A 214 11.84 -15.21 27.99
N THR A 215 10.68 -14.55 28.09
CA THR A 215 9.37 -15.20 27.94
C THR A 215 8.66 -14.63 26.72
N GLY A 216 7.77 -15.39 26.12
CA GLY A 216 6.99 -14.90 24.99
C GLY A 216 5.81 -15.80 24.63
N SER A 217 4.99 -15.31 23.70
CA SER A 217 3.75 -15.94 23.25
C SER A 217 3.50 -15.67 21.76
N GLY A 218 2.55 -16.41 21.16
CA GLY A 218 2.12 -16.21 19.78
C GLY A 218 2.96 -16.95 18.73
N PHE A 219 3.89 -17.81 19.15
CA PHE A 219 4.71 -18.63 18.26
C PHE A 219 3.97 -19.91 17.85
N THR A 220 4.42 -20.57 16.77
CA THR A 220 3.83 -21.85 16.36
C THR A 220 4.10 -22.92 17.43
N PRO A 221 3.07 -23.65 17.91
CA PRO A 221 3.28 -24.73 18.88
C PRO A 221 4.33 -25.76 18.42
N GLY A 222 5.31 -26.04 19.27
CA GLY A 222 6.40 -26.97 18.97
C GLY A 222 7.52 -26.42 18.07
N ALA A 223 7.42 -25.18 17.59
CA ALA A 223 8.45 -24.59 16.74
C ALA A 223 9.73 -24.25 17.52
N SER A 224 10.84 -24.29 16.79
CA SER A 224 12.13 -23.77 17.24
C SER A 224 12.16 -22.26 17.05
N VAL A 225 12.37 -21.53 18.15
CA VAL A 225 12.41 -20.07 18.18
C VAL A 225 13.82 -19.62 18.54
N THR A 226 14.40 -18.78 17.67
CA THR A 226 15.70 -18.16 17.91
C THR A 226 15.52 -16.89 18.72
N LEU A 227 16.22 -16.78 19.85
CA LEU A 227 16.41 -15.54 20.59
C LEU A 227 17.70 -14.89 20.10
N ALA A 228 17.68 -13.59 19.82
CA ALA A 228 18.87 -12.89 19.35
C ALA A 228 19.00 -11.48 19.92
N GLY A 229 20.22 -11.10 20.27
CA GLY A 229 20.60 -9.73 20.57
C GLY A 229 20.67 -8.89 19.30
N ARG A 230 20.37 -7.59 19.46
CA ARG A 230 20.31 -6.60 18.39
C ARG A 230 21.13 -5.39 18.79
N SER A 231 21.96 -4.93 17.87
CA SER A 231 22.58 -3.61 17.87
C SER A 231 21.89 -2.82 16.78
N GLY A 232 20.73 -2.27 17.14
CA GLY A 232 19.83 -1.70 16.15
C GLY A 232 19.23 -2.74 15.20
N SER A 233 19.40 -2.56 13.90
CA SER A 233 18.94 -3.50 12.87
C SER A 233 19.98 -4.60 12.56
N ALA A 234 21.15 -4.57 13.19
CA ALA A 234 22.14 -5.63 13.09
C ALA A 234 21.93 -6.68 14.19
N GLN A 235 22.04 -7.96 13.83
CA GLN A 235 22.08 -9.03 14.82
C GLN A 235 23.48 -9.06 15.45
N THR A 236 23.55 -9.16 16.78
CA THR A 236 24.83 -9.40 17.46
C THR A 236 25.16 -10.89 17.49
N ALA A 237 26.30 -11.25 18.05
CA ALA A 237 26.66 -12.66 18.26
C ALA A 237 25.82 -13.34 19.37
N ASP A 238 25.10 -12.55 20.16
CA ASP A 238 24.27 -13.05 21.26
C ASP A 238 23.06 -13.80 20.69
N THR A 239 23.07 -15.12 20.76
CA THR A 239 21.97 -15.97 20.27
C THR A 239 21.69 -17.13 21.21
N ALA A 240 20.43 -17.57 21.22
CA ALA A 240 19.99 -18.79 21.90
C ALA A 240 18.80 -19.39 21.15
N THR A 241 18.46 -20.64 21.43
CA THR A 241 17.29 -21.31 20.83
C THR A 241 16.42 -21.91 21.92
N VAL A 242 15.11 -21.72 21.79
CA VAL A 242 14.08 -22.26 22.68
C VAL A 242 12.98 -22.92 21.86
N THR A 243 12.22 -23.82 22.46
CA THR A 243 11.08 -24.47 21.80
C THR A 243 9.77 -23.92 22.36
N ALA A 244 8.86 -23.52 21.47
CA ALA A 244 7.52 -23.11 21.86
C ALA A 244 6.72 -24.32 22.37
N ASN A 245 6.03 -24.16 23.49
CA ASN A 245 5.21 -25.22 24.06
C ASN A 245 3.92 -25.44 23.24
N GLY A 246 3.05 -26.35 23.69
CA GLY A 246 1.78 -26.67 23.00
C GLY A 246 0.80 -25.49 22.84
N GLN A 247 1.03 -24.38 23.56
CA GLN A 247 0.24 -23.16 23.48
C GLN A 247 0.96 -22.03 22.70
N GLY A 248 2.13 -22.29 22.12
CA GLY A 248 2.91 -21.27 21.42
C GLY A 248 3.67 -20.31 22.34
N ASN A 249 3.83 -20.67 23.61
CA ASN A 249 4.60 -19.88 24.58
C ASN A 249 6.04 -20.35 24.63
N ILE A 250 6.98 -19.41 24.77
CA ILE A 250 8.40 -19.69 24.96
C ILE A 250 8.85 -19.25 26.35
N SER A 251 9.83 -19.97 26.90
CA SER A 251 10.56 -19.58 28.09
C SER A 251 11.99 -20.09 27.98
N GLY A 252 12.96 -19.20 28.17
CA GLY A 252 14.37 -19.55 28.20
C GLY A 252 15.22 -18.34 28.56
N SER A 253 16.49 -18.35 28.15
CA SER A 253 17.44 -17.30 28.51
C SER A 253 18.38 -16.99 27.37
N LEU A 254 18.76 -15.71 27.25
CA LEU A 254 19.78 -15.23 26.34
C LEU A 254 20.98 -14.73 27.15
N VAL A 255 22.19 -15.19 26.83
CA VAL A 255 23.42 -14.60 27.37
C VAL A 255 23.80 -13.42 26.49
N VAL A 256 23.96 -12.25 27.09
CA VAL A 256 24.28 -11.01 26.36
C VAL A 256 25.70 -10.58 26.68
N SER A 257 26.61 -10.77 25.74
CA SER A 257 28.04 -10.45 25.87
C SER A 257 28.45 -9.25 25.03
N ASP A 258 27.77 -8.97 23.92
CA ASP A 258 28.09 -7.83 23.06
C ASP A 258 27.67 -6.51 23.71
N LEU A 259 28.63 -5.62 23.98
CA LEU A 259 28.39 -4.30 24.59
C LEU A 259 27.47 -3.40 23.76
N THR A 260 27.31 -3.69 22.47
CA THR A 260 26.46 -2.92 21.56
C THR A 260 25.01 -3.41 21.53
N THR A 261 24.70 -4.54 22.19
CA THR A 261 23.33 -5.05 22.26
C THR A 261 22.43 -4.04 22.97
N ASN A 262 21.49 -3.49 22.23
CA ASN A 262 20.49 -2.51 22.67
C ASN A 262 19.04 -3.03 22.59
N GLY A 263 18.84 -4.25 22.09
CA GLY A 263 17.55 -4.91 22.07
C GLY A 263 17.64 -6.43 21.94
N VAL A 264 16.54 -7.11 22.21
CA VAL A 264 16.40 -8.56 22.07
C VAL A 264 15.16 -8.85 21.22
N VAL A 265 15.28 -9.79 20.29
CA VAL A 265 14.18 -10.27 19.44
C VAL A 265 14.01 -11.78 19.58
N ALA A 266 12.86 -12.29 19.15
CA ALA A 266 12.65 -13.72 18.99
C ALA A 266 11.95 -14.02 17.66
N TYR A 267 12.35 -15.06 16.92
CA TYR A 267 11.76 -15.38 15.62
C TYR A 267 11.82 -16.86 15.27
N GLU A 268 10.93 -17.27 14.38
CA GLU A 268 10.93 -18.58 13.73
C GLU A 268 11.61 -18.46 12.36
N GLY A 269 12.22 -19.55 11.88
CA GLY A 269 12.93 -19.55 10.59
C GLY A 269 14.36 -18.99 10.66
N SER A 270 14.86 -18.52 9.52
CA SER A 270 16.29 -18.21 9.34
C SER A 270 16.69 -16.77 9.68
N ALA A 271 15.74 -15.84 9.76
CA ALA A 271 16.01 -14.43 10.03
C ALA A 271 14.82 -13.76 10.70
N TRP A 272 15.10 -12.72 11.49
CA TRP A 272 14.08 -11.87 12.10
C TRP A 272 13.52 -10.88 11.08
N SER A 273 12.20 -10.69 11.12
CA SER A 273 11.49 -9.55 10.53
C SER A 273 10.42 -9.05 11.50
N ALA A 274 10.01 -7.79 11.38
CA ALA A 274 8.94 -7.20 12.17
C ALA A 274 7.60 -7.94 11.99
N ASP A 275 7.38 -8.49 10.80
CA ASP A 275 6.12 -9.17 10.45
C ASP A 275 6.02 -10.60 11.01
N LEU A 276 7.15 -11.26 11.26
CA LEU A 276 7.20 -12.68 11.63
C LEU A 276 7.88 -12.95 12.97
N GLY A 277 8.52 -11.95 13.58
CA GLY A 277 9.23 -12.06 14.86
C GLY A 277 8.59 -11.25 15.99
N ALA A 278 8.95 -11.56 17.23
CA ALA A 278 8.64 -10.75 18.39
C ALA A 278 9.77 -9.77 18.72
N GLY A 279 9.41 -8.66 19.37
CA GLY A 279 10.34 -7.59 19.72
C GLY A 279 10.63 -6.67 18.53
N PRO A 280 11.66 -5.82 18.62
CA PRO A 280 12.68 -5.84 19.65
C PRO A 280 12.21 -5.29 21.00
N VAL A 281 12.64 -5.93 22.10
CA VAL A 281 12.51 -5.37 23.46
C VAL A 281 13.84 -4.76 23.85
N ALA A 282 13.82 -3.51 24.32
CA ALA A 282 15.03 -2.78 24.69
C ALA A 282 15.80 -3.50 25.82
N TYR A 283 17.13 -3.51 25.70
CA TYR A 283 18.04 -4.07 26.70
C TYR A 283 19.30 -3.20 26.79
N VAL A 284 19.87 -3.03 27.98
CA VAL A 284 21.08 -2.22 28.18
C VAL A 284 22.20 -3.07 28.76
N VAL A 285 23.33 -3.14 28.07
CA VAL A 285 24.55 -3.75 28.60
C VAL A 285 25.32 -2.72 29.43
N ILE A 286 25.52 -3.02 30.72
CA ILE A 286 26.26 -2.17 31.65
C ILE A 286 27.72 -2.53 31.56
N ASP A 287 28.55 -1.68 30.95
CA ASP A 287 30.00 -1.92 30.89
C ASP A 287 30.63 -1.81 32.29
N ASP A 288 30.90 -2.95 32.90
CA ASP A 288 31.60 -3.12 34.17
C ASP A 288 33.02 -3.70 34.01
N GLN A 289 33.53 -3.78 32.78
CA GLN A 289 34.84 -4.36 32.51
C GLN A 289 35.96 -3.58 33.23
N PRO A 290 36.99 -4.28 33.76
CA PRO A 290 38.09 -3.65 34.49
C PRO A 290 38.93 -2.76 33.55
N VAL A 291 39.48 -1.69 34.11
CA VAL A 291 40.40 -0.78 33.39
C VAL A 291 41.85 -1.00 33.84
N PRO A 292 42.85 -0.66 33.01
CA PRO A 292 44.27 -0.83 33.36
C PRO A 292 44.69 -0.08 34.63
N ASP A 293 45.75 -0.56 35.28
CA ASP A 293 46.35 0.08 36.45
C ASP A 293 46.72 1.55 36.19
N GLY A 294 46.45 2.41 37.18
CA GLY A 294 46.68 3.86 37.07
C GLY A 294 45.63 4.62 36.23
N SER A 295 44.58 3.95 35.75
CA SER A 295 43.47 4.57 35.01
C SER A 295 42.22 4.75 35.87
N GLN A 296 41.32 5.66 35.47
CA GLN A 296 39.99 5.84 36.07
C GLN A 296 38.90 5.58 35.04
N LYS A 297 37.90 4.76 35.38
CA LYS A 297 36.70 4.54 34.55
C LYS A 297 35.68 5.63 34.84
N VAL A 298 35.33 6.43 33.83
CA VAL A 298 34.28 7.46 33.92
C VAL A 298 33.07 6.98 33.14
N THR A 299 31.98 6.64 33.83
CA THR A 299 30.76 6.10 33.21
C THR A 299 29.56 7.01 33.45
N THR A 300 28.67 7.07 32.48
CA THR A 300 27.31 7.60 32.63
C THR A 300 26.31 6.55 32.17
N THR A 301 25.11 6.55 32.75
CA THR A 301 24.04 5.63 32.35
C THR A 301 22.85 6.45 31.86
N VAL A 302 22.49 6.28 30.60
CA VAL A 302 21.24 6.78 30.03
C VAL A 302 20.18 5.70 30.22
N ARG A 303 19.06 6.03 30.85
CA ARG A 303 17.95 5.09 31.08
C ARG A 303 16.88 5.28 30.02
N ALA A 304 16.34 4.18 29.52
CA ALA A 304 15.18 4.19 28.64
C ALA A 304 13.96 4.80 29.35
N GLY A 305 13.21 5.61 28.61
CA GLY A 305 11.87 6.08 28.97
C GLY A 305 10.79 5.17 28.39
N THR A 306 9.60 5.74 28.16
CA THR A 306 8.43 5.00 27.66
C THR A 306 8.06 5.42 26.23
N LEU A 307 7.29 4.57 25.55
CA LEU A 307 6.48 4.98 24.40
C LEU A 307 5.16 5.56 24.94
N SER A 308 4.78 6.75 24.46
CA SER A 308 3.58 7.45 24.95
C SER A 308 2.95 8.32 23.86
N MET A 309 1.65 8.56 23.97
CA MET A 309 0.95 9.58 23.17
C MET A 309 0.13 10.54 24.04
N SER A 310 -0.11 11.73 23.51
CA SER A 310 -1.06 12.71 24.02
C SER A 310 -1.80 13.38 22.88
N GLN A 311 -3.05 13.79 23.09
CA GLN A 311 -3.85 14.51 22.09
C GLN A 311 -4.20 15.92 22.59
N ALA A 312 -4.21 16.91 21.69
CA ALA A 312 -4.46 18.31 22.02
C ALA A 312 -5.91 18.64 22.46
N GLY A 313 -6.87 17.75 22.18
CA GLY A 313 -8.29 17.91 22.52
C GLY A 313 -9.08 16.63 22.22
N ASP A 314 -10.35 16.58 22.63
CA ASP A 314 -11.21 15.38 22.60
C ASP A 314 -12.36 15.44 21.58
N ALA A 315 -12.59 16.60 20.94
CA ALA A 315 -13.66 16.80 19.96
C ALA A 315 -13.13 17.33 18.62
N VAL A 316 -13.68 16.81 17.52
CA VAL A 316 -13.48 17.32 16.17
C VAL A 316 -14.83 17.72 15.58
N GLN A 317 -14.97 18.99 15.22
CA GLN A 317 -16.15 19.48 14.52
C GLN A 317 -15.94 19.37 13.01
N LEU A 318 -16.79 18.61 12.34
CA LEU A 318 -16.83 18.56 10.87
C LEU A 318 -17.76 19.66 10.31
N SER A 319 -17.56 20.03 9.05
CA SER A 319 -18.40 20.98 8.33
C SER A 319 -19.81 20.45 8.10
N GLY A 320 -20.80 21.34 8.02
CA GLY A 320 -22.17 20.95 7.67
C GLY A 320 -22.29 20.45 6.22
N VAL A 321 -23.33 19.66 5.97
CA VAL A 321 -23.74 19.20 4.63
C VAL A 321 -25.22 19.52 4.45
N GLU A 322 -25.57 20.09 3.31
CA GLU A 322 -26.95 20.48 3.01
C GLU A 322 -27.82 19.26 2.70
N PHE A 323 -29.03 19.24 3.27
CA PHE A 323 -30.01 18.19 3.02
C PHE A 323 -30.38 18.12 1.54
N GLY A 324 -30.51 16.90 1.01
CA GLY A 324 -30.82 16.62 -0.39
C GLY A 324 -29.61 16.63 -1.32
N GLN A 325 -28.44 17.14 -0.89
CA GLN A 325 -27.22 17.16 -1.70
C GLN A 325 -26.25 16.04 -1.30
N GLY A 326 -26.04 15.86 0.01
CA GLY A 326 -25.04 14.94 0.52
C GLY A 326 -23.62 15.39 0.23
N GLY A 327 -22.67 14.48 0.40
CA GLY A 327 -21.26 14.71 0.10
C GLY A 327 -20.39 14.91 1.33
N ALA A 328 -19.20 15.49 1.11
CA ALA A 328 -18.13 15.49 2.09
C ALA A 328 -18.33 16.52 3.22
N SER A 329 -18.47 16.00 4.44
CA SER A 329 -18.33 16.75 5.69
C SER A 329 -16.87 16.68 6.15
N THR A 330 -16.18 17.82 6.18
CA THR A 330 -14.71 17.87 6.35
C THR A 330 -14.28 18.53 7.65
N GLY A 331 -13.12 18.12 8.17
CA GLY A 331 -12.52 18.70 9.37
C GLY A 331 -11.07 18.28 9.56
N ALA A 332 -10.46 18.65 10.69
CA ALA A 332 -9.09 18.30 11.04
C ALA A 332 -9.05 17.54 12.35
N LEU A 333 -8.28 16.44 12.38
CA LEU A 333 -8.01 15.70 13.60
C LEU A 333 -7.24 16.58 14.59
N GLN A 334 -7.58 16.47 15.88
CA GLN A 334 -6.77 17.09 16.93
C GLN A 334 -5.37 16.48 16.93
N THR A 335 -4.35 17.32 16.93
CA THR A 335 -2.95 16.88 16.84
C THR A 335 -2.62 15.88 17.95
N VAL A 336 -1.99 14.78 17.53
CA VAL A 336 -1.49 13.74 18.43
C VAL A 336 0.03 13.86 18.50
N THR A 337 0.57 13.97 19.70
CA THR A 337 2.01 13.93 19.94
C THR A 337 2.40 12.54 20.39
N VAL A 338 3.36 11.92 19.69
CA VAL A 338 3.96 10.63 20.07
C VAL A 338 5.37 10.90 20.59
N LYS A 339 5.72 10.30 21.72
CA LYS A 339 7.08 10.32 22.28
C LYS A 339 7.55 8.89 22.43
N ASP A 340 8.62 8.54 21.73
CA ASP A 340 9.32 7.27 21.88
C ASP A 340 10.67 7.51 22.53
N PHE A 341 10.76 7.24 23.83
CA PHE A 341 12.02 7.35 24.58
C PHE A 341 12.59 5.99 24.98
N ARG A 342 12.15 4.90 24.34
CA ARG A 342 12.65 3.55 24.63
C ARG A 342 14.13 3.40 24.25
N GLY A 343 14.58 4.09 23.20
CA GLY A 343 15.99 4.14 22.77
C GLY A 343 16.54 2.81 22.23
N GLY A 344 15.65 1.87 21.89
CA GLY A 344 15.98 0.58 21.31
C GLY A 344 15.86 0.59 19.79
N PRO A 345 15.74 -0.59 19.14
CA PRO A 345 15.49 -0.68 17.70
C PRO A 345 14.01 -0.65 17.30
N ALA A 346 13.10 -0.67 18.28
CA ALA A 346 11.68 -0.90 18.07
C ALA A 346 10.97 0.35 17.56
N GLY A 347 10.35 0.25 16.39
CA GLY A 347 9.44 1.24 15.86
C GLY A 347 8.14 1.33 16.66
N TRP A 348 7.21 2.12 16.16
CA TRP A 348 5.89 2.30 16.76
C TRP A 348 4.84 2.50 15.66
N SER A 349 3.60 2.15 15.96
CA SER A 349 2.45 2.38 15.08
C SER A 349 1.32 3.04 15.85
N LEU A 350 0.72 4.06 15.24
CA LEU A 350 -0.48 4.74 15.73
C LEU A 350 -1.62 4.48 14.75
N THR A 351 -2.61 3.70 15.18
CA THR A 351 -3.77 3.33 14.38
C THR A 351 -5.04 3.98 14.93
N GLY A 352 -6.07 4.10 14.10
CA GLY A 352 -7.37 4.63 14.50
C GLY A 352 -8.53 3.87 13.88
N LYS A 353 -9.62 3.70 14.62
CA LYS A 353 -10.89 3.14 14.15
C LYS A 353 -12.06 3.98 14.63
N VAL A 354 -13.14 4.05 13.85
CA VAL A 354 -14.32 4.85 14.18
C VAL A 354 -15.56 3.98 14.33
N THR A 355 -16.45 4.35 15.25
CA THR A 355 -17.81 3.78 15.30
C THR A 355 -18.70 4.38 14.22
N ASP A 356 -19.89 3.80 14.02
CA ASP A 356 -20.93 4.47 13.24
C ASP A 356 -21.25 5.84 13.86
N PHE A 357 -21.66 6.77 13.00
CA PHE A 357 -22.13 8.09 13.42
C PHE A 357 -23.64 8.00 13.65
N SER A 358 -24.07 8.16 14.90
CA SER A 358 -25.48 8.05 15.29
C SER A 358 -26.10 9.42 15.52
N GLY A 359 -27.30 9.63 14.96
CA GLY A 359 -28.10 10.84 15.14
C GLY A 359 -29.56 10.51 15.46
N SER A 360 -30.42 11.54 15.53
CA SER A 360 -31.82 11.43 16.01
C SER A 360 -32.76 10.58 15.13
N GLY A 361 -32.34 10.16 13.94
CA GLY A 361 -33.20 9.37 13.04
C GLY A 361 -32.50 8.51 11.99
N ALA A 362 -31.17 8.46 11.97
CA ALA A 362 -30.41 7.63 11.05
C ALA A 362 -29.01 7.31 11.59
N LYS A 363 -28.30 6.44 10.87
CA LYS A 363 -26.87 6.18 11.04
C LYS A 363 -26.14 6.51 9.76
N ILE A 364 -24.91 6.99 9.91
CA ILE A 364 -23.93 7.03 8.82
C ILE A 364 -22.87 6.00 9.18
N ASP A 365 -22.67 5.01 8.32
CA ASP A 365 -21.76 3.89 8.58
C ASP A 365 -20.33 4.37 8.82
N ALA A 366 -19.61 3.71 9.74
CA ALA A 366 -18.20 4.00 10.02
C ALA A 366 -17.32 4.03 8.74
N GLY A 367 -17.64 3.16 7.77
CA GLY A 367 -16.94 3.06 6.48
C GLY A 367 -17.06 4.30 5.59
N LYS A 368 -17.89 5.28 5.97
CA LYS A 368 -18.00 6.57 5.28
C LYS A 368 -16.99 7.61 5.75
N LEU A 369 -16.29 7.38 6.85
CA LEU A 369 -15.20 8.25 7.29
C LEU A 369 -13.89 7.84 6.61
N SER A 370 -13.30 8.80 5.91
CA SER A 370 -11.94 8.72 5.37
C SER A 370 -11.05 9.78 6.01
N TRP A 371 -9.75 9.56 5.92
CA TRP A 371 -8.76 10.55 6.34
C TRP A 371 -7.59 10.68 5.38
N THR A 372 -6.84 11.78 5.50
CA THR A 372 -5.54 11.98 4.85
C THR A 372 -4.52 12.29 5.94
N PRO A 373 -3.74 11.29 6.37
CA PRO A 373 -2.74 11.47 7.40
C PRO A 373 -1.58 12.40 7.01
N ALA A 374 -0.99 13.03 8.01
CA ALA A 374 0.25 13.77 7.91
C ALA A 374 1.05 13.57 9.20
N CYS A 375 2.34 13.30 9.08
CA CYS A 375 3.21 13.18 10.24
C CYS A 375 4.45 14.05 10.10
N SER A 376 4.92 14.60 11.21
CA SER A 376 6.17 15.36 11.27
C SER A 376 7.06 14.91 12.42
N THR A 377 8.35 15.08 12.21
CA THR A 377 9.41 14.65 13.12
C THR A 377 10.05 15.87 13.77
N LYS A 378 10.14 15.90 15.11
CA LYS A 378 10.86 16.98 15.80
C LYS A 378 12.35 16.88 15.50
N ALA A 379 12.98 18.01 15.20
CA ALA A 379 14.42 18.08 14.96
C ALA A 379 15.22 17.45 16.11
N GLY A 380 16.20 16.62 15.76
CA GLY A 380 17.02 15.87 16.72
C GLY A 380 16.44 14.51 17.15
N SER A 381 15.25 14.14 16.67
CA SER A 381 14.72 12.79 16.85
C SER A 381 15.53 11.78 16.03
N PRO A 382 15.97 10.66 16.63
CA PRO A 382 16.68 9.58 15.92
C PRO A 382 15.92 8.98 14.74
N SER A 383 14.60 8.88 14.84
CA SER A 383 13.76 8.29 13.78
C SER A 383 13.00 9.32 12.97
N THR A 384 12.50 8.88 11.82
CA THR A 384 11.55 9.62 11.00
C THR A 384 10.14 9.07 11.20
N CYS A 385 9.16 9.97 11.30
CA CYS A 385 7.77 9.60 11.26
C CYS A 385 7.27 9.48 9.82
N GLN A 386 6.56 8.41 9.53
CA GLN A 386 5.88 8.13 8.28
C GLN A 386 4.37 8.33 8.49
N ALA A 387 3.72 9.03 7.57
CA ALA A 387 2.26 9.15 7.55
C ALA A 387 1.65 7.88 6.97
N GLY A 388 0.50 7.46 7.50
CA GLY A 388 -0.29 6.39 6.89
C GLY A 388 -0.92 6.81 5.56
N SER A 389 -1.50 5.84 4.86
CA SER A 389 -2.16 6.07 3.57
C SER A 389 -3.48 6.85 3.73
N ALA A 390 -3.79 7.68 2.75
CA ALA A 390 -5.11 8.29 2.64
C ALA A 390 -6.14 7.21 2.27
N GLY A 391 -7.32 7.24 2.89
CA GLY A 391 -8.34 6.23 2.66
C GLY A 391 -9.36 6.13 3.79
N THR A 392 -10.21 5.12 3.71
CA THR A 392 -11.24 4.82 4.71
C THR A 392 -10.61 4.44 6.05
N VAL A 393 -11.15 4.97 7.14
CA VAL A 393 -10.79 4.57 8.51
C VAL A 393 -11.65 3.39 8.95
N GLY A 394 -12.97 3.55 8.88
CA GLY A 394 -13.93 2.49 9.17
C GLY A 394 -13.83 1.88 10.57
N ALA A 395 -14.58 0.79 10.76
CA ALA A 395 -14.54 0.00 11.99
C ALA A 395 -13.31 -0.92 12.05
N SER A 396 -12.78 -1.33 10.89
CA SER A 396 -11.56 -2.15 10.77
C SER A 396 -10.30 -1.39 11.18
N GLY A 397 -10.33 -0.06 11.05
CA GLY A 397 -9.24 0.84 11.41
C GLY A 397 -8.22 1.02 10.29
N ALA A 398 -7.40 2.05 10.44
CA ALA A 398 -6.31 2.38 9.53
C ALA A 398 -5.12 2.95 10.31
N THR A 399 -3.93 2.92 9.71
CA THR A 399 -2.73 3.56 10.27
C THR A 399 -2.78 5.06 10.06
N LEU A 400 -2.59 5.82 11.13
CA LEU A 400 -2.44 7.28 11.09
C LEU A 400 -0.98 7.67 10.86
N ALA A 401 -0.07 7.09 11.65
CA ALA A 401 1.36 7.36 11.57
C ALA A 401 2.16 6.19 12.13
N SER A 402 3.41 6.05 11.70
CA SER A 402 4.31 5.04 12.22
C SER A 402 5.77 5.47 12.11
N THR A 403 6.62 4.75 12.83
CA THR A 403 8.06 4.69 12.59
C THR A 403 8.41 3.22 12.48
N PRO A 404 9.08 2.77 11.41
CA PRO A 404 9.51 1.38 11.29
C PRO A 404 10.62 1.06 12.28
N ASP A 405 10.85 -0.23 12.52
CA ASP A 405 12.04 -0.69 13.23
C ASP A 405 13.32 -0.19 12.54
N GLY A 406 14.36 0.08 13.33
CA GLY A 406 15.58 0.71 12.83
C GLY A 406 16.81 0.44 13.68
N THR A 407 17.92 1.08 13.31
CA THR A 407 19.18 0.97 14.07
C THR A 407 19.11 1.65 15.44
N ALA A 408 18.41 2.77 15.50
CA ALA A 408 18.04 3.42 16.74
C ALA A 408 16.69 4.09 16.51
N THR A 409 15.73 3.75 17.34
CA THR A 409 14.43 4.38 17.34
C THR A 409 14.25 5.33 18.51
N GLY A 410 13.51 6.39 18.27
CA GLY A 410 13.14 7.33 19.32
C GLY A 410 12.91 8.74 18.81
N GLY A 411 12.44 9.58 19.73
CA GLY A 411 12.21 11.00 19.51
C GLY A 411 10.80 11.44 19.83
N GLU A 412 10.41 12.57 19.24
CA GLU A 412 9.10 13.19 19.42
C GLU A 412 8.51 13.54 18.06
N PHE A 413 7.24 13.22 17.87
CA PHE A 413 6.55 13.26 16.58
C PHE A 413 5.17 13.88 16.74
N THR A 414 4.65 14.50 15.69
CA THR A 414 3.25 14.94 15.63
C THR A 414 2.53 14.29 14.46
N ALA A 415 1.42 13.62 14.77
CA ALA A 415 0.53 12.99 13.82
C ALA A 415 -0.77 13.81 13.72
N ASN A 416 -1.19 14.09 12.48
CA ASN A 416 -2.37 14.86 12.13
C ASN A 416 -3.13 14.15 11.01
N ALA A 417 -4.39 14.52 10.78
CA ALA A 417 -5.13 14.09 9.61
C ALA A 417 -6.17 15.10 9.19
N ARG A 418 -6.44 15.20 7.88
CA ARG A 418 -7.71 15.78 7.38
C ARG A 418 -8.76 14.69 7.39
N LEU A 419 -9.95 14.98 7.90
CA LEU A 419 -11.09 14.06 7.95
C LEU A 419 -12.11 14.42 6.88
N SER A 420 -12.74 13.40 6.28
CA SER A 420 -13.85 13.55 5.35
C SER A 420 -14.87 12.44 5.57
N LEU A 421 -16.05 12.81 6.06
CA LEU A 421 -17.21 11.91 6.20
C LEU A 421 -18.12 12.09 4.98
N ASP A 422 -18.34 11.02 4.22
CA ASP A 422 -19.30 11.00 3.11
C ASP A 422 -20.73 10.87 3.66
N VAL A 423 -21.46 11.99 3.66
CA VAL A 423 -22.84 12.06 4.18
C VAL A 423 -23.83 11.76 3.05
N PRO A 424 -24.69 10.74 3.18
CA PRO A 424 -25.73 10.47 2.19
C PRO A 424 -26.70 11.65 2.01
N SER A 425 -27.17 11.87 0.78
CA SER A 425 -27.98 13.05 0.41
C SER A 425 -29.26 13.24 1.21
N PHE A 426 -29.93 12.15 1.59
CA PHE A 426 -31.19 12.21 2.34
C PHE A 426 -31.03 11.84 3.82
N THR A 427 -29.82 12.01 4.37
CA THR A 427 -29.59 11.89 5.81
C THR A 427 -30.45 12.92 6.56
N PRO A 428 -31.33 12.52 7.50
CA PRO A 428 -32.18 13.45 8.24
C PRO A 428 -31.36 14.58 8.90
N PRO A 429 -31.80 15.85 8.84
CA PRO A 429 -31.12 16.95 9.52
C PRO A 429 -30.97 16.67 11.03
N GLY A 430 -29.74 16.83 11.55
CA GLY A 430 -29.43 16.60 12.95
C GLY A 430 -27.93 16.49 13.20
N THR A 431 -27.56 16.35 14.48
CA THR A 431 -26.18 16.08 14.87
C THR A 431 -25.92 14.58 14.85
N TYR A 432 -24.84 14.18 14.19
CA TYR A 432 -24.38 12.80 14.14
C TYR A 432 -23.01 12.71 14.79
N ALA A 433 -22.86 11.79 15.74
CA ALA A 433 -21.62 11.60 16.50
C ALA A 433 -21.12 10.18 16.37
N GLY A 434 -19.82 10.04 16.09
CA GLY A 434 -19.06 8.79 16.13
C GLY A 434 -17.82 8.96 17.01
N VAL A 435 -17.28 7.85 17.52
CA VAL A 435 -16.09 7.86 18.38
C VAL A 435 -14.91 7.32 17.58
N LEU A 436 -13.91 8.18 17.34
CA LEU A 436 -12.62 7.78 16.77
C LEU A 436 -11.68 7.39 17.91
N THR A 437 -11.33 6.10 17.98
CA THR A 437 -10.40 5.57 18.99
C THR A 437 -9.02 5.42 18.36
N LEU A 438 -8.00 6.04 18.97
CA LEU A 438 -6.60 5.92 18.57
C LEU A 438 -5.86 4.93 19.49
N THR A 439 -5.00 4.09 18.91
CA THR A 439 -4.21 3.09 19.63
C THR A 439 -2.74 3.20 19.23
N LEU A 440 -1.87 3.34 20.23
CA LEU A 440 -0.41 3.36 20.07
C LEU A 440 0.16 2.00 20.48
N SER A 441 1.03 1.43 19.65
CA SER A 441 1.73 0.16 19.87
C SER A 441 3.19 0.24 19.50
#